data_AF-A0A2E8FKD2-F1
#
_entry.id   AF-A0A2E8FKD2-F1
#
_cell.length_a   1.000
_cell.length_b   1.000
_cell.length_c   1.000
_cell.angle_alpha   90.00
_cell.angle_beta   90.00
_cell.angle_gamma   90.00
#
_symmetry.space_group_name_H-M   'P 1'
#
loop_
_entity.id
_entity.type
_entity.pdbx_description
1 polymer ?
#
loop_
_entity_poly.entity_id
_entity_poly.type
_entity_poly.pdbx_seq_one_letter_code
_entity_poly.pdbx_strand_id
1 'polypeptide(L)'
;MSGLPINERVLIRASAGTGKTYQLTNRYISRLLHGVPPSEMLAVTFTRNAAAEILDRVLVRLARAADDPEETRQLAEATGETDLEPGRCRQVLAGVIDSLQQLRVSTLDSYFNRVASSFSLELELPVPWRMIDDIETDQLKREAIRRVVHRGDQTVLRRLVNLLSGSDATRSVEDTLLNVVTDLHRTFRETSRNEDSAQAWKWLDRPKRPGRSEIDQAVAVMQNAALPEGSPWNRAHQKAIADVGAMAWEDLVKRGLGLKIVSGTVDEAEVPPEVIAAYQHAFGVLRADESNRLADQTAAIYDVLEMFDVEFTDLKHELRCVEFEDITQQLSVTALREDSQRLAHRLNADVDHLLLDEFQDTSPL
;
A
#
# COMPACT_ATOMS: atom_id res chain seq x y z
N MET A 1 39.98 -3.66 3.77
CA MET A 1 39.05 -4.69 3.26
C MET A 1 39.35 -4.85 1.79
N SER A 2 39.77 -6.05 1.36
CA SER A 2 40.07 -6.39 -0.04
C SER A 2 38.88 -6.08 -0.96
N GLY A 3 39.16 -5.61 -2.18
CA GLY A 3 38.17 -5.20 -3.16
C GLY A 3 37.03 -6.21 -3.34
N LEU A 4 35.79 -5.69 -3.36
CA LEU A 4 34.59 -6.51 -3.54
C LEU A 4 34.48 -7.01 -4.99
N PRO A 5 34.03 -8.24 -5.23
CA PRO A 5 33.91 -8.80 -6.58
C PRO A 5 33.04 -7.94 -7.51
N ILE A 6 33.48 -7.88 -8.77
CA ILE A 6 33.02 -6.93 -9.78
C ILE A 6 31.77 -7.45 -10.53
N ASN A 7 31.58 -8.75 -10.70
CA ASN A 7 30.44 -9.28 -11.48
C ASN A 7 29.35 -9.97 -10.67
N GLU A 8 29.31 -9.77 -9.36
CA GLU A 8 28.33 -10.40 -8.47
C GLU A 8 27.32 -9.40 -7.90
N ARG A 9 26.14 -9.91 -7.53
CA ARG A 9 25.17 -9.15 -6.73
C ARG A 9 25.73 -9.02 -5.32
N VAL A 10 26.17 -7.81 -4.96
CA VAL A 10 26.79 -7.53 -3.67
C VAL A 10 25.82 -6.74 -2.79
N LEU A 11 25.49 -7.28 -1.62
CA LEU A 11 24.77 -6.56 -0.57
C LEU A 11 25.77 -5.98 0.43
N ILE A 12 25.87 -4.65 0.49
CA ILE A 12 26.70 -3.95 1.46
C ILE A 12 25.83 -3.60 2.67
N ARG A 13 25.90 -4.40 3.73
CA ARG A 13 25.28 -4.08 5.01
C ARG A 13 26.21 -3.17 5.80
N ALA A 14 25.77 -1.95 6.07
CA ALA A 14 26.53 -1.04 6.92
C ALA A 14 25.57 -0.19 7.78
N SER A 15 25.88 -0.10 9.08
CA SER A 15 25.17 0.73 10.07
C SER A 15 25.35 2.23 9.76
N ALA A 16 24.56 3.10 10.40
CA ALA A 16 24.73 4.55 10.28
C ALA A 16 26.20 4.94 10.56
N GLY A 17 26.78 5.78 9.70
CA GLY A 17 28.16 6.27 9.83
C GLY A 17 29.27 5.27 9.47
N THR A 18 28.96 4.05 8.99
CA THR A 18 29.97 3.00 8.72
C THR A 18 30.49 2.97 7.26
N GLY A 19 30.25 4.03 6.49
CA GLY A 19 30.89 4.21 5.18
C GLY A 19 30.16 3.58 3.98
N LYS A 20 28.82 3.41 4.02
CA LYS A 20 28.02 2.97 2.85
C LYS A 20 28.29 3.80 1.62
N THR A 21 28.10 5.12 1.75
CA THR A 21 28.31 6.08 0.67
C THR A 21 29.76 6.06 0.17
N TYR A 22 30.73 5.87 1.08
CA TYR A 22 32.14 5.72 0.70
C TYR A 22 32.39 4.47 -0.15
N GLN A 23 31.84 3.32 0.24
CA GLN A 23 31.96 2.09 -0.54
C GLN A 23 31.23 2.18 -1.88
N LEU A 24 30.03 2.78 -1.90
CA LEU A 24 29.26 3.00 -3.13
C LEU A 24 30.02 3.92 -4.10
N THR A 25 30.60 5.02 -3.59
CA THR A 25 31.45 5.93 -4.36
C THR A 25 32.65 5.21 -4.97
N ASN A 26 33.39 4.43 -4.16
CA ASN A 26 34.57 3.71 -4.67
C ASN A 26 34.17 2.61 -5.67
N ARG A 27 33.03 1.95 -5.48
CA ARG A 27 32.51 0.97 -6.44
C ARG A 27 32.11 1.63 -7.75
N TYR A 28 31.51 2.82 -7.70
CA TYR A 28 31.22 3.63 -8.88
C TYR A 28 32.52 3.99 -9.62
N ILE A 29 33.51 4.53 -8.90
CA ILE A 29 34.81 4.88 -9.49
C ILE A 29 35.53 3.68 -10.09
N SER A 30 35.54 2.53 -9.40
CA SER A 30 36.14 1.30 -9.93
C SER A 30 35.55 0.90 -11.28
N ARG A 31 34.24 1.07 -11.51
CA ARG A 31 33.64 0.81 -12.84
C ARG A 31 34.15 1.76 -13.90
N LEU A 32 34.21 3.05 -13.58
CA LEU A 32 34.74 4.06 -14.49
C LEU A 32 36.20 3.78 -14.85
N LEU A 33 37.02 3.35 -13.89
CA LEU A 33 38.42 2.96 -14.11
C LEU A 33 38.55 1.76 -15.07
N HIS A 34 37.63 0.80 -14.98
CA HIS A 34 37.50 -0.34 -15.90
C HIS A 34 36.90 0.01 -17.27
N GLY A 35 36.59 1.29 -17.52
CA GLY A 35 36.09 1.76 -18.82
C GLY A 35 34.60 1.57 -19.04
N VAL A 36 33.83 1.29 -17.98
CA VAL A 36 32.36 1.26 -18.05
C VAL A 36 31.85 2.68 -18.34
N PRO A 37 31.04 2.88 -19.40
CA PRO A 37 30.40 4.15 -19.69
C PRO A 37 29.48 4.60 -18.55
N PRO A 38 29.50 5.89 -18.15
CA PRO A 38 28.56 6.44 -17.16
C PRO A 38 27.07 6.20 -17.48
N SER A 39 26.73 6.08 -18.77
CA SER A 39 25.37 5.77 -19.23
C SER A 39 24.87 4.38 -18.84
N GLU A 40 25.77 3.42 -18.64
CA GLU A 40 25.45 2.03 -18.28
C GLU A 40 25.35 1.83 -16.75
N MET A 41 25.66 2.87 -15.99
CA MET A 41 25.68 2.86 -14.53
C MET A 41 24.51 3.64 -13.95
N LEU A 42 23.59 2.95 -13.27
CA LEU A 42 22.46 3.55 -12.57
C LEU A 42 22.72 3.58 -11.07
N ALA A 43 22.89 4.77 -10.50
CA ALA A 43 22.92 4.98 -9.05
C ALA A 43 21.61 5.64 -8.60
N VAL A 44 20.88 4.96 -7.71
CA VAL A 44 19.58 5.42 -7.19
C VAL A 44 19.59 5.53 -5.66
N THR A 45 18.88 6.52 -5.14
CA THR A 45 18.73 6.81 -3.70
C THR A 45 17.32 7.38 -3.43
N PHE A 46 16.97 7.66 -2.18
CA PHE A 46 15.68 8.25 -1.82
C PHE A 46 15.63 9.77 -1.98
N THR A 47 16.72 10.48 -1.70
CA THR A 47 16.69 11.96 -1.66
C THR A 47 17.54 12.59 -2.76
N ARG A 48 17.10 13.74 -3.28
CA ARG A 48 17.88 14.52 -4.26
C ARG A 48 19.23 14.95 -3.68
N ASN A 49 19.29 15.24 -2.37
CA ASN A 49 20.53 15.59 -1.69
C ASN A 49 21.51 14.43 -1.66
N ALA A 50 21.06 13.20 -1.36
CA ALA A 50 21.91 12.02 -1.40
C ALA A 50 22.42 11.73 -2.82
N ALA A 51 21.58 11.95 -3.85
CA ALA A 51 21.99 11.76 -5.24
C ALA A 51 23.09 12.77 -5.61
N ALA A 52 22.91 14.05 -5.24
CA ALA A 52 23.92 15.09 -5.43
C ALA A 52 25.20 14.80 -4.64
N GLU A 53 25.08 14.27 -3.43
CA GLU A 53 26.22 13.89 -2.59
C GLU A 53 27.04 12.75 -3.19
N ILE A 54 26.39 11.70 -3.74
CA ILE A 54 27.09 10.60 -4.43
C ILE A 54 27.88 11.15 -5.61
N LEU A 55 27.26 12.00 -6.42
CA LEU A 55 27.92 12.61 -7.58
C LEU A 55 29.11 13.48 -7.17
N ASP A 56 28.92 14.37 -6.19
CA ASP A 56 29.98 15.23 -5.66
C ASP A 56 31.17 14.41 -5.16
N ARG A 57 30.91 13.36 -4.39
CA ARG A 57 31.96 12.47 -3.86
C ARG A 57 32.73 11.76 -4.96
N VAL A 58 32.07 11.30 -6.03
CA VAL A 58 32.74 10.69 -7.19
C VAL A 58 33.68 11.70 -7.86
N LEU A 59 33.18 12.90 -8.15
CA LEU A 59 33.95 13.95 -8.84
C LEU A 59 35.13 14.44 -7.98
N VAL A 60 34.90 14.77 -6.71
CA VAL A 60 35.93 15.27 -5.79
C VAL A 60 37.02 14.22 -5.58
N ARG A 61 36.65 12.94 -5.42
CA ARG A 61 37.63 11.87 -5.19
C ARG A 61 38.47 11.59 -6.43
N LEU A 62 37.87 11.60 -7.62
CA LEU A 62 38.60 11.54 -8.89
C LEU A 62 39.52 12.75 -9.08
N ALA A 63 39.07 13.96 -8.74
CA ALA A 63 39.86 15.19 -8.84
C ALA A 63 41.07 15.19 -7.92
N ARG A 64 40.92 14.75 -6.66
CA ARG A 64 42.03 14.62 -5.71
C ARG A 64 43.04 13.57 -6.17
N ALA A 65 42.57 12.39 -6.56
CA ALA A 65 43.43 11.34 -7.11
C ALA A 65 44.06 11.73 -8.46
N ALA A 66 43.47 12.68 -9.19
CA ALA A 66 44.07 13.23 -10.41
C ALA A 66 45.21 14.21 -10.14
N ASP A 67 45.28 14.82 -8.95
CA ASP A 67 46.23 15.88 -8.61
C ASP A 67 47.33 15.40 -7.65
N ASP A 68 46.98 14.56 -6.67
CA ASP A 68 47.87 14.07 -5.63
C ASP A 68 48.15 12.55 -5.77
N PRO A 69 49.43 12.14 -5.95
CA PRO A 69 49.83 10.74 -5.94
C PRO A 69 49.46 9.98 -4.67
N GLU A 70 49.38 10.63 -3.51
CA GLU A 70 48.95 9.97 -2.27
C GLU A 70 47.46 9.61 -2.29
N GLU A 71 46.61 10.54 -2.71
CA GLU A 71 45.17 10.28 -2.91
C GLU A 71 44.93 9.23 -4.00
N THR A 72 45.82 9.17 -5.01
CA THR A 72 45.81 8.10 -6.02
C THR A 72 46.03 6.73 -5.39
N ARG A 73 47.04 6.58 -4.53
CA ARG A 73 47.32 5.31 -3.83
C ARG A 73 46.14 4.88 -2.95
N GLN A 74 45.56 5.83 -2.21
CA GLN A 74 44.38 5.55 -1.37
C GLN A 74 43.16 5.13 -2.20
N LEU A 75 42.97 5.74 -3.38
CA LEU A 75 41.92 5.32 -4.30
C LEU A 75 42.21 3.93 -4.88
N ALA A 76 43.45 3.63 -5.25
CA ALA A 76 43.89 2.34 -5.77
C ALA A 76 43.60 1.21 -4.76
N GLU A 77 43.98 1.41 -3.50
CA GLU A 77 43.69 0.47 -2.41
C GLU A 77 42.19 0.27 -2.19
N ALA A 78 41.40 1.35 -2.24
CA ALA A 78 39.96 1.29 -2.01
C ALA A 78 39.17 0.65 -3.17
N THR A 79 39.68 0.75 -4.39
CA THR A 79 39.08 0.19 -5.62
C THR A 79 39.61 -1.20 -5.94
N GLY A 80 40.76 -1.59 -5.37
CA GLY A 80 41.45 -2.85 -5.67
C GLY A 80 42.30 -2.79 -6.94
N GLU A 81 42.60 -1.59 -7.44
CA GLU A 81 43.43 -1.37 -8.63
C GLU A 81 44.91 -1.43 -8.26
N THR A 82 45.72 -2.20 -8.99
CA THR A 82 47.15 -2.39 -8.67
C THR A 82 48.05 -1.33 -9.26
N ASP A 83 47.67 -0.74 -10.40
CA ASP A 83 48.53 0.14 -11.21
C ASP A 83 47.83 1.47 -11.55
N LEU A 84 47.10 2.02 -10.58
CA LEU A 84 46.39 3.29 -10.75
C LEU A 84 47.35 4.48 -10.64
N GLU A 85 47.44 5.26 -11.71
CA GLU A 85 48.27 6.46 -11.79
C GLU A 85 47.42 7.75 -11.86
N PRO A 86 47.92 8.91 -11.38
CA PRO A 86 47.17 10.17 -11.43
C PRO A 86 46.71 10.55 -12.84
N GLY A 87 47.51 10.18 -13.86
CA GLY A 87 47.15 10.37 -15.27
C GLY A 87 45.90 9.60 -15.69
N ARG A 88 45.70 8.38 -15.17
CA ARG A 88 44.48 7.58 -15.43
C ARG A 88 43.27 8.19 -14.74
N CYS A 89 43.42 8.64 -13.49
CA CYS A 89 42.37 9.38 -12.77
C CYS A 89 41.94 10.64 -13.53
N ARG A 90 42.90 11.41 -14.08
CA ARG A 90 42.61 12.58 -14.93
C ARG A 90 41.83 12.22 -16.19
N GLN A 91 42.22 11.15 -16.88
CA GLN A 91 41.50 10.68 -18.09
C GLN A 91 40.06 10.31 -17.77
N VAL A 92 39.84 9.56 -16.68
CA VAL A 92 38.50 9.15 -16.26
C VAL A 92 37.68 10.34 -15.81
N LEU A 93 38.24 11.26 -15.03
CA LEU A 93 37.58 12.50 -14.63
C LEU A 93 37.14 13.33 -15.84
N ALA A 94 38.03 13.51 -16.83
CA ALA A 94 37.70 14.23 -18.06
C ALA A 94 36.53 13.55 -18.81
N GLY A 95 36.56 12.24 -18.96
CA GLY A 95 35.45 11.48 -19.57
C GLY A 95 34.13 11.61 -18.82
N VAL A 96 34.15 11.61 -17.48
CA VAL A 96 32.95 11.84 -16.65
C VAL A 96 32.44 13.28 -16.84
N ILE A 97 33.32 14.28 -16.87
CA ILE A 97 32.96 15.68 -17.09
C ILE A 97 32.31 15.87 -18.47
N ASP A 98 32.91 15.31 -19.52
CA ASP A 98 32.40 15.39 -20.90
C ASP A 98 31.04 14.70 -21.06
N SER A 99 30.75 13.72 -20.20
CA SER A 99 29.52 12.93 -20.20
C SER A 99 28.60 13.21 -19.00
N LEU A 100 28.73 14.36 -18.31
CA LEU A 100 27.95 14.68 -17.09
C LEU A 100 26.44 14.49 -17.27
N GLN A 101 25.90 14.82 -18.45
CA GLN A 101 24.47 14.70 -18.76
C GLN A 101 24.00 13.24 -18.89
N GLN A 102 24.92 12.30 -19.09
CA GLN A 102 24.65 10.86 -19.22
C GLN A 102 24.72 10.13 -17.87
N LEU A 103 25.24 10.77 -16.82
CA LEU A 103 25.30 10.21 -15.48
C LEU A 103 23.89 9.93 -14.95
N ARG A 104 23.62 8.66 -14.64
CA ARG A 104 22.33 8.24 -14.09
C ARG A 104 22.41 8.14 -12.56
N VAL A 105 22.67 9.28 -11.91
CA VAL A 105 22.60 9.42 -10.45
C VAL A 105 21.34 10.20 -10.10
N SER A 106 20.34 9.52 -9.52
CA SER A 106 19.02 10.13 -9.34
C SER A 106 18.26 9.54 -8.15
N THR A 107 17.10 10.10 -7.82
CA THR A 107 16.19 9.43 -6.88
C THR A 107 15.46 8.29 -7.57
N LEU A 108 14.98 7.30 -6.79
CA LEU A 108 14.09 6.25 -7.29
C LEU A 108 12.91 6.87 -8.07
N ASP A 109 12.22 7.84 -7.49
CA ASP A 109 11.06 8.46 -8.13
C ASP A 109 11.39 9.10 -9.49
N SER A 110 12.54 9.76 -9.57
CA SER A 110 13.00 10.40 -10.81
C SER A 110 13.30 9.35 -11.88
N TYR A 111 13.89 8.22 -11.50
CA TYR A 111 14.14 7.10 -12.40
C TYR A 111 12.83 6.47 -12.90
N PHE A 112 11.91 6.11 -11.99
CA PHE A 112 10.61 5.55 -12.34
C PHE A 112 9.81 6.50 -13.24
N ASN A 113 9.80 7.80 -12.94
CA ASN A 113 9.15 8.80 -13.77
C ASN A 113 9.78 8.89 -15.18
N ARG A 114 11.11 8.79 -15.30
CA ARG A 114 11.80 8.75 -16.59
C ARG A 114 11.43 7.50 -17.39
N VAL A 115 11.38 6.34 -16.73
CA VAL A 115 10.93 5.09 -17.35
C VAL A 115 9.50 5.27 -17.84
N ALA A 116 8.57 5.69 -16.97
CA ALA A 116 7.18 5.88 -17.35
C ALA A 116 7.02 6.88 -18.50
N SER A 117 7.72 8.01 -18.46
CA SER A 117 7.67 9.04 -19.53
C SER A 117 8.04 8.47 -20.90
N SER A 118 8.97 7.51 -20.92
CA SER A 118 9.43 6.84 -22.13
C SER A 118 8.43 5.82 -22.68
N PHE A 119 7.42 5.44 -21.88
CA PHE A 119 6.36 4.48 -22.22
C PHE A 119 4.96 5.07 -22.01
N SER A 120 4.84 6.39 -22.01
CA SER A 120 3.62 7.09 -21.61
C SER A 120 2.36 6.64 -22.35
N LEU A 121 2.47 6.40 -23.66
CA LEU A 121 1.37 5.90 -24.48
C LEU A 121 0.99 4.45 -24.14
N GLU A 122 1.98 3.60 -23.87
CA GLU A 122 1.75 2.20 -23.46
C GLU A 122 1.20 2.08 -22.04
N LEU A 123 1.53 3.04 -21.18
CA LEU A 123 1.06 3.09 -19.79
C LEU A 123 -0.28 3.82 -19.63
N GLU A 124 -0.85 4.30 -20.74
CA GLU A 124 -2.08 5.11 -20.77
C GLU A 124 -1.99 6.35 -19.85
N LEU A 125 -0.78 6.86 -19.59
CA LEU A 125 -0.56 8.03 -18.74
C LEU A 125 -0.73 9.34 -19.54
N PRO A 126 -1.26 10.41 -18.92
CA PRO A 126 -1.57 11.65 -19.63
C PRO A 126 -0.33 12.43 -20.09
N VAL A 127 -0.16 12.75 -21.39
CA VAL A 127 1.06 13.42 -21.89
C VAL A 127 0.84 14.91 -22.23
N PRO A 128 1.70 15.84 -21.75
CA PRO A 128 2.64 15.68 -20.62
C PRO A 128 1.90 15.65 -19.28
N TRP A 129 2.46 14.95 -18.28
CA TRP A 129 1.94 14.96 -16.91
C TRP A 129 2.83 15.75 -15.95
N ARG A 130 2.27 16.04 -14.77
CA ARG A 130 2.98 16.56 -13.61
C ARG A 130 2.76 15.65 -12.40
N MET A 131 3.81 15.40 -11.62
CA MET A 131 3.66 14.74 -10.32
C MET A 131 3.03 15.69 -9.31
N ILE A 132 2.07 15.19 -8.55
CA ILE A 132 1.42 15.90 -7.45
C ILE A 132 1.97 15.44 -6.10
N ASP A 133 1.93 16.32 -5.11
CA ASP A 133 2.26 16.01 -3.72
C ASP A 133 1.01 15.59 -2.93
N ASP A 134 1.22 15.18 -1.66
CA ASP A 134 0.13 14.70 -0.80
C ASP A 134 -0.96 15.76 -0.56
N ILE A 135 -0.59 17.05 -0.53
CA ILE A 135 -1.54 18.14 -0.30
C ILE A 135 -2.45 18.29 -1.52
N GLU A 136 -1.86 18.29 -2.71
CA GLU A 136 -2.61 18.30 -3.96
C GLU A 136 -3.47 17.04 -4.10
N THR A 137 -2.94 15.85 -3.79
CA THR A 137 -3.70 14.60 -3.77
C THR A 137 -4.93 14.70 -2.89
N ASP A 138 -4.80 15.20 -1.66
CA ASP A 138 -5.93 15.38 -0.74
C ASP A 138 -6.98 16.35 -1.28
N GLN A 139 -6.56 17.41 -1.97
CA GLN A 139 -7.48 18.34 -2.63
C GLN A 139 -8.23 17.66 -3.79
N LEU A 140 -7.53 16.88 -4.61
CA LEU A 140 -8.15 16.14 -5.71
C LEU A 140 -9.12 15.05 -5.20
N LYS A 141 -8.80 14.35 -4.10
CA LYS A 141 -9.71 13.37 -3.48
C LYS A 141 -11.03 14.03 -3.06
N ARG A 142 -10.97 15.20 -2.41
CA ARG A 142 -12.17 15.95 -2.03
C ARG A 142 -12.99 16.36 -3.24
N GLU A 143 -12.33 16.80 -4.32
CA GLU A 143 -13.02 17.20 -5.54
C GLU A 143 -13.67 16.00 -6.26
N ALA A 144 -12.98 14.87 -6.34
CA ALA A 144 -13.54 13.64 -6.89
C ALA A 144 -14.77 13.16 -6.09
N ILE A 145 -14.75 13.27 -4.75
CA ILE A 145 -15.93 12.96 -3.93
C ILE A 145 -17.09 13.91 -4.22
N ARG A 146 -16.84 15.21 -4.40
CA ARG A 146 -17.90 16.14 -4.83
C ARG A 146 -18.50 15.72 -6.17
N ARG A 147 -17.68 15.28 -7.13
CA ARG A 147 -18.17 14.75 -8.41
C ARG A 147 -19.02 13.50 -8.23
N VAL A 148 -18.58 12.53 -7.41
CA VAL A 148 -19.37 11.35 -7.06
C VAL A 148 -20.72 11.73 -6.46
N VAL A 149 -20.74 12.68 -5.52
CA VAL A 149 -21.98 13.14 -4.86
C VAL A 149 -22.90 13.89 -5.83
N HIS A 150 -22.36 14.69 -6.73
CA HIS A 150 -23.14 15.45 -7.70
C HIS A 150 -23.68 14.61 -8.86
N ARG A 151 -22.91 13.62 -9.34
CA ARG A 151 -23.30 12.74 -10.45
C ARG A 151 -24.09 11.52 -10.01
N GLY A 152 -23.88 11.06 -8.78
CA GLY A 152 -24.53 9.88 -8.23
C GLY A 152 -25.98 10.10 -7.80
N ASP A 153 -26.74 9.02 -7.76
CA ASP A 153 -28.09 9.03 -7.19
C ASP A 153 -28.00 9.25 -5.67
N GLN A 154 -28.53 10.38 -5.22
CA GLN A 154 -28.58 10.77 -3.81
C GLN A 154 -29.27 9.72 -2.91
N THR A 155 -30.22 8.95 -3.45
CA THR A 155 -30.88 7.88 -2.70
C THR A 155 -29.95 6.68 -2.48
N VAL A 156 -29.16 6.33 -3.49
CA VAL A 156 -28.15 5.27 -3.42
C VAL A 156 -27.05 5.69 -2.46
N LEU A 157 -26.50 6.90 -2.60
CA LEU A 157 -25.44 7.41 -1.73
C LEU A 157 -25.87 7.50 -0.26
N ARG A 158 -27.09 7.96 0.02
CA ARG A 158 -27.62 7.97 1.41
C ARG A 158 -27.78 6.57 1.97
N ARG A 159 -28.23 5.61 1.16
CA ARG A 159 -28.32 4.21 1.60
C ARG A 159 -26.93 3.65 1.93
N LEU A 160 -25.93 3.92 1.10
CA LEU A 160 -24.54 3.53 1.33
C LEU A 160 -24.02 4.16 2.63
N VAL A 161 -24.20 5.47 2.82
CA VAL A 161 -23.78 6.17 4.05
C VAL A 161 -24.47 5.62 5.30
N ASN A 162 -25.75 5.28 5.23
CA ASN A 162 -26.47 4.66 6.34
C ASN A 162 -25.92 3.26 6.68
N LEU A 163 -25.50 2.49 5.67
CA LEU A 163 -24.83 1.20 5.89
C LEU A 163 -23.43 1.37 6.49
N LEU A 164 -22.74 2.46 6.17
CA LEU A 164 -21.37 2.75 6.62
C LEU A 164 -21.29 3.37 8.02
N SER A 165 -22.22 4.26 8.36
CA SER A 165 -22.13 5.11 9.57
C SER A 165 -22.77 4.50 10.81
N GLY A 166 -23.46 3.36 10.68
CA GLY A 166 -24.27 2.82 11.77
C GLY A 166 -25.34 3.82 12.24
N SER A 167 -25.85 3.63 13.46
CA SER A 167 -26.93 4.45 14.04
C SER A 167 -26.54 5.89 14.44
N ASP A 168 -25.29 6.32 14.23
CA ASP A 168 -24.79 7.66 14.60
C ASP A 168 -24.54 8.56 13.37
N ALA A 169 -25.61 8.93 12.68
CA ALA A 169 -25.57 9.76 11.47
C ALA A 169 -25.46 11.28 11.77
N THR A 170 -24.35 11.72 12.37
CA THR A 170 -24.06 13.16 12.57
C THR A 170 -23.12 13.77 11.53
N ARG A 171 -22.47 12.94 10.70
CA ARG A 171 -21.51 13.38 9.67
C ARG A 171 -22.20 13.64 8.33
N SER A 172 -21.63 14.56 7.54
CA SER A 172 -22.10 14.77 6.16
C SER A 172 -21.77 13.55 5.30
N VAL A 173 -22.53 13.36 4.20
CA VAL A 173 -22.28 12.30 3.21
C VAL A 173 -20.85 12.42 2.67
N GLU A 174 -20.41 13.64 2.35
CA GLU A 174 -19.06 13.91 1.84
C GLU A 174 -17.97 13.49 2.84
N ASP A 175 -18.11 13.83 4.12
CA ASP A 175 -17.11 13.48 5.14
C ASP A 175 -17.01 11.96 5.34
N THR A 176 -18.15 11.25 5.36
CA THR A 176 -18.14 9.79 5.48
C THR A 176 -17.46 9.15 4.27
N LEU A 177 -17.77 9.59 3.04
CA LEU A 177 -17.12 9.10 1.83
C LEU A 177 -15.62 9.41 1.82
N LEU A 178 -15.23 10.61 2.25
CA LEU A 178 -13.82 11.00 2.33
C LEU A 178 -13.03 10.13 3.29
N ASN A 179 -13.58 9.80 4.45
CA ASN A 179 -12.91 8.88 5.38
C ASN A 179 -12.74 7.49 4.76
N VAL A 180 -13.80 6.92 4.17
CA VAL A 180 -13.75 5.60 3.52
C VAL A 180 -12.70 5.56 2.41
N VAL A 181 -12.69 6.56 1.53
CA VAL A 181 -11.72 6.66 0.44
C VAL A 181 -10.30 6.83 0.98
N THR A 182 -10.11 7.72 1.96
CA THR A 182 -8.78 7.97 2.53
C THR A 182 -8.19 6.71 3.15
N ASP A 183 -9.01 5.92 3.85
CA ASP A 183 -8.58 4.73 4.56
C ASP A 183 -8.40 3.50 3.65
N LEU A 184 -9.22 3.37 2.59
CA LEU A 184 -9.35 2.10 1.85
C LEU A 184 -9.05 2.18 0.36
N HIS A 185 -8.89 3.36 -0.25
CA HIS A 185 -8.69 3.48 -1.70
C HIS A 185 -7.39 2.80 -2.17
N ARG A 186 -6.31 2.92 -1.40
CA ARG A 186 -5.06 2.21 -1.70
C ARG A 186 -5.26 0.68 -1.71
N THR A 187 -5.85 0.14 -0.66
CA THR A 187 -6.17 -1.29 -0.56
C THR A 187 -7.06 -1.75 -1.71
N PHE A 188 -8.04 -0.93 -2.11
CA PHE A 188 -8.86 -1.18 -3.28
C PHE A 188 -8.03 -1.27 -4.56
N ARG A 189 -7.12 -0.34 -4.83
CA ARG A 189 -6.26 -0.38 -6.02
C ARG A 189 -5.26 -1.53 -6.02
N GLU A 190 -4.75 -1.93 -4.85
CA GLU A 190 -3.84 -3.08 -4.72
C GLU A 190 -4.57 -4.42 -4.94
N THR A 191 -5.82 -4.54 -4.47
CA THR A 191 -6.65 -5.74 -4.65
C THR A 191 -7.31 -5.83 -6.02
N SER A 192 -7.54 -4.69 -6.69
CA SER A 192 -8.16 -4.59 -8.02
C SER A 192 -7.28 -5.09 -9.19
N ARG A 193 -6.12 -5.68 -8.89
CA ARG A 193 -5.10 -6.11 -9.86
C ARG A 193 -5.30 -7.53 -10.40
N ASN A 194 -6.15 -8.34 -9.76
CA ASN A 194 -6.33 -9.75 -10.11
C ASN A 194 -7.71 -9.96 -10.76
N GLU A 195 -7.87 -10.94 -11.65
CA GLU A 195 -9.18 -11.27 -12.24
C GLU A 195 -10.26 -11.57 -11.17
N ASP A 196 -9.84 -11.94 -9.95
CA ASP A 196 -10.68 -12.20 -8.78
C ASP A 196 -10.87 -10.99 -7.83
N SER A 197 -10.57 -9.76 -8.26
CA SER A 197 -10.62 -8.54 -7.44
C SER A 197 -11.94 -8.36 -6.67
N ALA A 198 -13.07 -8.64 -7.32
CA ALA A 198 -14.38 -8.58 -6.69
C ALA A 198 -14.57 -9.62 -5.57
N GLN A 199 -13.84 -10.75 -5.62
CA GLN A 199 -13.91 -11.78 -4.57
C GLN A 199 -13.26 -11.31 -3.27
N ALA A 200 -12.20 -10.50 -3.32
CA ALA A 200 -11.56 -9.94 -2.12
C ALA A 200 -12.54 -9.09 -1.29
N TRP A 201 -13.46 -8.40 -1.95
CA TRP A 201 -14.50 -7.57 -1.33
C TRP A 201 -15.84 -8.30 -1.15
N LYS A 202 -15.98 -9.50 -1.72
CA LYS A 202 -17.16 -10.37 -1.61
C LYS A 202 -16.80 -11.73 -1.00
N TRP A 203 -15.89 -11.71 -0.02
CA TRP A 203 -15.31 -12.92 0.59
C TRP A 203 -16.25 -13.61 1.59
N LEU A 204 -17.20 -12.87 2.18
CA LEU A 204 -18.08 -13.39 3.21
C LEU A 204 -19.28 -14.11 2.59
N ASP A 205 -19.42 -15.40 2.91
CA ASP A 205 -20.58 -16.19 2.51
C ASP A 205 -21.88 -15.60 3.08
N ARG A 206 -22.94 -15.60 2.27
CA ARG A 206 -24.21 -14.95 2.60
C ARG A 206 -25.23 -16.02 3.01
N PRO A 207 -25.38 -16.32 4.31
CA PRO A 207 -26.43 -17.21 4.76
C PRO A 207 -27.80 -16.61 4.42
N LYS A 208 -28.85 -17.44 4.40
CA LYS A 208 -30.22 -16.95 4.18
C LYS A 208 -30.54 -15.89 5.23
N ARG A 209 -30.89 -14.68 4.78
CA ARG A 209 -31.26 -13.58 5.67
C ARG A 209 -32.46 -13.99 6.52
N PRO A 210 -32.36 -13.91 7.87
CA PRO A 210 -33.49 -14.22 8.72
C PRO A 210 -34.60 -13.20 8.50
N GLY A 211 -35.80 -13.68 8.21
CA GLY A 211 -37.00 -12.85 8.15
C GLY A 211 -37.57 -12.63 9.55
N ARG A 212 -38.65 -11.86 9.61
CA ARG A 212 -39.36 -11.61 10.87
C ARG A 212 -39.87 -12.90 11.51
N SER A 213 -40.28 -13.88 10.70
CA SER A 213 -40.74 -15.19 11.17
C SER A 213 -39.63 -15.97 11.88
N GLU A 214 -38.41 -15.99 11.34
CA GLU A 214 -37.28 -16.69 11.97
C GLU A 214 -36.89 -16.03 13.31
N ILE A 215 -36.97 -14.69 13.39
CA ILE A 215 -36.72 -13.94 14.64
C ILE A 215 -37.80 -14.24 15.68
N ASP A 216 -39.08 -14.16 15.30
CA ASP A 216 -40.20 -14.44 16.20
C ASP A 216 -40.18 -15.91 16.67
N GLN A 217 -39.73 -16.84 15.83
CA GLN A 217 -39.50 -18.23 16.23
C GLN A 217 -38.39 -18.34 17.28
N ALA A 218 -37.25 -17.65 17.10
CA ALA A 218 -36.19 -17.65 18.09
C ALA A 218 -36.64 -17.06 19.44
N VAL A 219 -37.41 -15.98 19.41
CA VAL A 219 -38.07 -15.39 20.59
C VAL A 219 -38.96 -16.42 21.28
N ALA A 220 -39.82 -17.11 20.53
CA ALA A 220 -40.72 -18.12 21.09
C ALA A 220 -39.96 -19.32 21.70
N VAL A 221 -38.90 -19.79 21.05
CA VAL A 221 -38.04 -20.86 21.58
C VAL A 221 -37.40 -20.44 22.91
N MET A 222 -36.90 -19.20 23.00
CA MET A 222 -36.36 -18.67 24.25
C MET A 222 -37.42 -18.48 25.33
N GLN A 223 -38.63 -18.04 24.99
CA GLN A 223 -39.74 -17.91 25.95
C GLN A 223 -40.19 -19.26 26.52
N ASN A 224 -40.13 -20.33 25.72
CA ASN A 224 -40.50 -21.67 26.14
C ASN A 224 -39.42 -22.35 27.01
N ALA A 225 -38.16 -21.91 26.92
CA ALA A 225 -37.06 -22.43 27.72
C ALA A 225 -37.02 -21.73 29.09
N ALA A 226 -37.82 -22.22 30.04
CA ALA A 226 -37.93 -21.60 31.36
C ALA A 226 -36.72 -21.88 32.26
N LEU A 227 -36.28 -20.86 32.99
CA LEU A 227 -35.31 -21.00 34.08
C LEU A 227 -36.00 -21.52 35.36
N PRO A 228 -35.25 -22.18 36.27
CA PRO A 228 -35.78 -22.59 37.56
C PRO A 228 -36.36 -21.42 38.37
N GLU A 229 -37.38 -21.70 39.18
CA GLU A 229 -38.01 -20.71 40.05
C GLU A 229 -36.98 -20.09 41.01
N GLY A 230 -36.92 -18.75 41.06
CA GLY A 230 -35.92 -18.02 41.86
C GLY A 230 -34.54 -17.85 41.22
N SER A 231 -34.33 -18.30 39.97
CA SER A 231 -33.04 -18.11 39.28
C SER A 231 -32.61 -16.64 39.24
N PRO A 232 -31.33 -16.32 39.55
CA PRO A 232 -30.80 -14.95 39.46
C PRO A 232 -30.80 -14.41 38.03
N TRP A 233 -30.92 -15.30 37.03
CA TRP A 233 -30.86 -14.97 35.62
C TRP A 233 -32.21 -14.58 34.99
N ASN A 234 -33.34 -14.69 35.71
CA ASN A 234 -34.68 -14.44 35.18
C ASN A 234 -34.82 -13.06 34.49
N ARG A 235 -34.36 -11.99 35.13
CA ARG A 235 -34.40 -10.63 34.55
C ARG A 235 -33.50 -10.50 33.33
N ALA A 236 -32.31 -11.10 33.38
CA ALA A 236 -31.37 -11.08 32.26
C ALA A 236 -31.91 -11.88 31.06
N HIS A 237 -32.61 -12.98 31.31
CA HIS A 237 -33.21 -13.81 30.28
C HIS A 237 -34.39 -13.13 29.60
N GLN A 238 -35.29 -12.49 30.37
CA GLN A 238 -36.37 -11.68 29.80
C GLN A 238 -35.84 -10.52 28.96
N LYS A 239 -34.76 -9.87 29.41
CA LYS A 239 -34.08 -8.83 28.63
C LYS A 239 -33.49 -9.39 27.34
N ALA A 240 -32.78 -10.51 27.39
CA ALA A 240 -32.22 -11.15 26.19
C ALA A 240 -33.29 -11.51 25.16
N ILE A 241 -34.46 -11.98 25.59
CA ILE A 241 -35.61 -12.25 24.71
C ILE A 241 -36.06 -10.95 24.01
N ALA A 242 -36.16 -9.84 24.74
CA ALA A 242 -36.50 -8.54 24.18
C ALA A 242 -35.43 -8.04 23.20
N ASP A 243 -34.15 -8.21 23.54
CA ASP A 243 -33.01 -7.83 22.69
C ASP A 243 -33.05 -8.61 21.37
N VAL A 244 -33.33 -9.92 21.39
CA VAL A 244 -33.51 -10.74 20.18
C VAL A 244 -34.69 -10.24 19.33
N GLY A 245 -35.84 -9.96 19.95
CA GLY A 245 -37.02 -9.47 19.24
C GLY A 245 -36.83 -8.09 18.61
N ALA A 246 -35.96 -7.27 19.19
CA ALA A 246 -35.56 -5.95 18.70
C ALA A 246 -34.31 -5.97 17.79
N MET A 247 -33.71 -7.15 17.55
CA MET A 247 -32.45 -7.32 16.83
C MET A 247 -31.27 -6.53 17.45
N ALA A 248 -31.31 -6.31 18.76
CA ALA A 248 -30.25 -5.68 19.55
C ALA A 248 -29.14 -6.69 19.85
N TRP A 249 -28.51 -7.23 18.80
CA TRP A 249 -27.52 -8.31 18.88
C TRP A 249 -26.31 -7.98 19.74
N GLU A 250 -25.87 -6.72 19.71
CA GLU A 250 -24.76 -6.24 20.52
C GLU A 250 -25.05 -6.37 22.01
N ASP A 251 -26.25 -5.98 22.45
CA ASP A 251 -26.67 -6.10 23.84
C ASP A 251 -26.80 -7.57 24.27
N LEU A 252 -27.32 -8.42 23.37
CA LEU A 252 -27.47 -9.85 23.61
C LEU A 252 -26.13 -10.53 23.94
N VAL A 253 -25.06 -10.21 23.23
CA VAL A 253 -23.77 -10.90 23.36
C VAL A 253 -22.80 -10.21 24.33
N LYS A 254 -22.95 -8.90 24.59
CA LYS A 254 -22.04 -8.16 25.48
C LYS A 254 -22.48 -8.16 26.94
N ARG A 255 -23.69 -8.60 27.27
CA ARG A 255 -24.25 -8.49 28.62
C ARG A 255 -25.00 -9.75 29.05
N GLY A 256 -25.24 -9.85 30.37
CA GLY A 256 -26.14 -10.84 30.96
C GLY A 256 -25.77 -12.29 30.64
N LEU A 257 -26.81 -13.10 30.45
CA LEU A 257 -26.67 -14.54 30.24
C LEU A 257 -26.09 -14.88 28.85
N GLY A 258 -26.36 -14.05 27.83
CA GLY A 258 -25.80 -14.26 26.49
C GLY A 258 -24.27 -14.17 26.48
N LEU A 259 -23.67 -13.19 27.17
CA LEU A 259 -22.22 -13.11 27.34
C LEU A 259 -21.65 -14.35 28.04
N LYS A 260 -22.31 -14.83 29.09
CA LYS A 260 -21.88 -16.03 29.83
C LYS A 260 -21.87 -17.26 28.93
N ILE A 261 -22.92 -17.44 28.13
CA ILE A 261 -23.03 -18.58 27.20
C ILE A 261 -21.98 -18.50 26.10
N VAL A 262 -21.77 -17.32 25.47
CA VAL A 262 -20.74 -17.14 24.43
C VAL A 262 -19.33 -17.37 24.98
N SER A 263 -19.05 -16.94 26.21
CA SER A 263 -17.75 -17.09 26.85
C SER A 263 -17.51 -18.49 27.44
N GLY A 264 -18.51 -19.37 27.44
CA GLY A 264 -18.41 -20.71 28.06
C GLY A 264 -18.23 -20.68 29.59
N THR A 265 -18.67 -19.60 30.25
CA THR A 265 -18.51 -19.41 31.70
C THR A 265 -19.81 -19.62 32.49
N VAL A 266 -20.76 -20.34 31.90
CA VAL A 266 -22.04 -20.69 32.51
C VAL A 266 -21.85 -21.87 33.45
N ASP A 267 -22.43 -21.77 34.65
CA ASP A 267 -22.60 -22.92 35.51
C ASP A 267 -23.80 -23.75 35.03
N GLU A 268 -23.55 -24.99 34.60
CA GLU A 268 -24.60 -25.91 34.12
C GLU A 268 -25.63 -26.25 35.22
N ALA A 269 -25.30 -26.01 36.50
CA ALA A 269 -26.25 -26.16 37.60
C ALA A 269 -27.25 -24.98 37.69
N GLU A 270 -26.90 -23.79 37.19
CA GLU A 270 -27.75 -22.59 37.25
C GLU A 270 -28.60 -22.38 36.00
N VAL A 271 -28.18 -22.93 34.87
CA VAL A 271 -28.78 -22.68 33.55
C VAL A 271 -29.03 -24.02 32.84
N PRO A 272 -30.30 -24.43 32.68
CA PRO A 272 -30.63 -25.70 32.05
C PRO A 272 -30.09 -25.81 30.61
N PRO A 273 -29.74 -27.02 30.13
CA PRO A 273 -29.31 -27.25 28.76
C PRO A 273 -30.31 -26.76 27.71
N GLU A 274 -31.61 -26.81 28.01
CA GLU A 274 -32.67 -26.30 27.13
C GLU A 274 -32.59 -24.78 26.93
N VAL A 275 -32.23 -24.03 27.98
CA VAL A 275 -32.00 -22.58 27.90
C VAL A 275 -30.75 -22.32 27.07
N ILE A 276 -29.66 -23.06 27.30
CA ILE A 276 -28.44 -22.94 26.50
C ILE A 276 -28.73 -23.21 25.01
N ALA A 277 -29.50 -24.26 24.70
CA ALA A 277 -29.90 -24.58 23.33
C ALA A 277 -30.77 -23.47 22.70
N ALA A 278 -31.66 -22.85 23.46
CA ALA A 278 -32.45 -21.71 22.99
C ALA A 278 -31.59 -20.49 22.64
N TYR A 279 -30.59 -20.16 23.45
CA TYR A 279 -29.62 -19.11 23.12
C TYR A 279 -28.76 -19.47 21.92
N GLN A 280 -28.31 -20.72 21.81
CA GLN A 280 -27.56 -21.19 20.63
C GLN A 280 -28.37 -21.04 19.34
N HIS A 281 -29.68 -21.32 19.40
CA HIS A 281 -30.58 -21.07 18.26
C HIS A 281 -30.67 -19.58 17.92
N ALA A 282 -30.85 -18.70 18.92
CA ALA A 282 -30.85 -17.25 18.72
C ALA A 282 -29.50 -16.74 18.17
N PHE A 283 -28.37 -17.30 18.60
CA PHE A 283 -27.05 -16.98 18.05
C PHE A 283 -26.90 -17.42 16.58
N GLY A 284 -27.58 -18.49 16.16
CA GLY A 284 -27.66 -18.85 14.74
C GLY A 284 -28.33 -17.76 13.90
N VAL A 285 -29.46 -17.22 14.40
CA VAL A 285 -30.16 -16.09 13.76
C VAL A 285 -29.29 -14.84 13.74
N LEU A 286 -28.68 -14.49 14.87
CA LEU A 286 -27.74 -13.36 14.98
C LEU A 286 -26.60 -13.48 13.97
N ARG A 287 -25.93 -14.64 13.90
CA ARG A 287 -24.82 -14.86 12.95
C ARG A 287 -25.29 -14.66 11.51
N ALA A 288 -26.46 -15.20 11.16
CA ALA A 288 -27.00 -15.07 9.81
C ALA A 288 -27.31 -13.60 9.45
N ASP A 289 -27.93 -12.86 10.36
CA ASP A 289 -28.26 -11.44 10.17
C ASP A 289 -26.99 -10.57 10.07
N GLU A 290 -26.06 -10.74 11.03
CA GLU A 290 -24.85 -9.94 11.12
C GLU A 290 -23.89 -10.24 9.95
N SER A 291 -23.77 -11.50 9.51
CA SER A 291 -23.01 -11.85 8.30
C SER A 291 -23.60 -11.16 7.07
N ASN A 292 -24.93 -11.10 6.94
CA ASN A 292 -25.58 -10.37 5.85
C ASN A 292 -25.31 -8.86 5.92
N ARG A 293 -25.39 -8.28 7.13
CA ARG A 293 -25.12 -6.86 7.37
C ARG A 293 -23.69 -6.49 6.98
N LEU A 294 -22.71 -7.26 7.43
CA LEU A 294 -21.30 -7.06 7.09
C LEU A 294 -21.05 -7.25 5.60
N ALA A 295 -21.62 -8.29 4.97
CA ALA A 295 -21.48 -8.53 3.55
C ALA A 295 -22.08 -7.39 2.69
N ASP A 296 -23.21 -6.82 3.11
CA ASP A 296 -23.81 -5.65 2.46
C ASP A 296 -22.97 -4.39 2.69
N GLN A 297 -22.39 -4.21 3.88
CA GLN A 297 -21.50 -3.09 4.18
C GLN A 297 -20.20 -3.15 3.36
N THR A 298 -19.55 -4.31 3.24
CA THR A 298 -18.35 -4.47 2.41
C THR A 298 -18.64 -4.26 0.93
N ALA A 299 -19.77 -4.76 0.43
CA ALA A 299 -20.19 -4.49 -0.95
C ALA A 299 -20.46 -3.00 -1.19
N ALA A 300 -21.12 -2.33 -0.23
CA ALA A 300 -21.34 -0.90 -0.29
C ALA A 300 -20.03 -0.08 -0.29
N ILE A 301 -19.03 -0.48 0.50
CA ILE A 301 -17.69 0.13 0.48
C ILE A 301 -17.05 -0.04 -0.90
N TYR A 302 -17.09 -1.25 -1.46
CA TYR A 302 -16.54 -1.53 -2.79
C TYR A 302 -17.18 -0.63 -3.85
N ASP A 303 -18.51 -0.54 -3.89
CA ASP A 303 -19.23 0.29 -4.87
C ASP A 303 -18.82 1.78 -4.73
N VAL A 304 -18.65 2.28 -3.49
CA VAL A 304 -18.16 3.64 -3.23
C VAL A 304 -16.75 3.84 -3.76
N LEU A 305 -15.84 2.90 -3.49
CA LEU A 305 -14.45 2.98 -3.92
C LEU A 305 -14.33 2.91 -5.44
N GLU A 306 -15.14 2.08 -6.10
CA GLU A 306 -15.20 1.98 -7.55
C GLU A 306 -15.71 3.29 -8.19
N MET A 307 -16.82 3.84 -7.69
CA MET A 307 -17.34 5.14 -8.16
C MET A 307 -16.31 6.26 -7.95
N PHE A 308 -15.63 6.26 -6.81
CA PHE A 308 -14.58 7.24 -6.51
C PHE A 308 -13.38 7.08 -7.44
N ASP A 309 -12.89 5.86 -7.65
CA ASP A 309 -11.68 5.59 -8.44
C ASP A 309 -11.84 6.04 -9.90
N VAL A 310 -13.04 5.85 -10.47
CA VAL A 310 -13.38 6.38 -11.81
C VAL A 310 -13.29 7.90 -11.83
N GLU A 311 -13.99 8.60 -10.93
CA GLU A 311 -13.99 10.08 -10.91
C GLU A 311 -12.61 10.67 -10.59
N PHE A 312 -11.84 10.00 -9.72
CA PHE A 312 -10.51 10.42 -9.34
C PHE A 312 -9.50 10.22 -10.47
N THR A 313 -9.59 9.09 -11.18
CA THR A 313 -8.80 8.82 -12.38
C THR A 313 -9.13 9.84 -13.47
N ASP A 314 -10.41 10.07 -13.78
CA ASP A 314 -10.85 11.06 -14.76
C ASP A 314 -10.33 12.47 -14.41
N LEU A 315 -10.44 12.88 -13.14
CA LEU A 315 -9.94 14.17 -12.68
C LEU A 315 -8.42 14.29 -12.87
N LYS A 316 -7.67 13.23 -12.57
CA LYS A 316 -6.21 13.18 -12.80
C LYS A 316 -5.86 13.29 -14.28
N HIS A 317 -6.62 12.63 -15.16
CA HIS A 317 -6.45 12.74 -16.61
C HIS A 317 -6.75 14.15 -17.13
N GLU A 318 -7.86 14.77 -16.68
CA GLU A 318 -8.24 16.14 -17.05
C GLU A 318 -7.16 17.15 -16.66
N LEU A 319 -6.62 17.03 -15.44
CA LEU A 319 -5.58 17.91 -14.90
C LEU A 319 -4.16 17.52 -15.32
N ARG A 320 -4.02 16.39 -16.01
CA ARG A 320 -2.74 15.78 -16.41
C ARG A 320 -1.78 15.66 -15.24
N CYS A 321 -2.28 15.16 -14.11
CA CYS A 321 -1.47 14.86 -12.95
C CYS A 321 -1.40 13.37 -12.70
N VAL A 322 -0.32 12.95 -12.05
CA VAL A 322 -0.09 11.56 -11.65
C VAL A 322 0.50 11.54 -10.25
N GLU A 323 0.13 10.53 -9.48
CA GLU A 323 0.79 10.17 -8.24
C GLU A 323 1.97 9.24 -8.54
N PHE A 324 2.91 9.15 -7.60
CA PHE A 324 3.98 8.15 -7.73
C PHE A 324 3.43 6.72 -7.76
N GLU A 325 2.34 6.47 -7.03
CA GLU A 325 1.64 5.19 -7.04
C GLU A 325 1.07 4.84 -8.42
N ASP A 326 0.57 5.81 -9.20
CA ASP A 326 0.09 5.57 -10.57
C ASP A 326 1.21 5.07 -11.47
N ILE A 327 2.39 5.69 -11.39
CA ILE A 327 3.57 5.31 -12.16
C ILE A 327 3.97 3.87 -11.82
N THR A 328 4.10 3.57 -10.52
CA THR A 328 4.49 2.22 -10.08
C THR A 328 3.45 1.17 -10.45
N GLN A 329 2.15 1.50 -10.39
CA GLN A 329 1.08 0.60 -10.80
C GLN A 329 1.14 0.31 -12.31
N GLN A 330 1.20 1.34 -13.15
CA GLN A 330 1.19 1.14 -14.60
C GLN A 330 2.43 0.40 -15.10
N LEU A 331 3.60 0.70 -14.52
CA LEU A 331 4.84 -0.03 -14.82
C LEU A 331 4.83 -1.49 -14.34
N SER A 332 4.00 -1.83 -13.34
CA SER A 332 3.87 -3.20 -12.85
C SER A 332 2.97 -4.08 -13.73
N VAL A 333 1.90 -3.49 -14.29
CA VAL A 333 0.93 -4.17 -15.15
C VAL A 333 1.46 -4.31 -16.57
N THR A 334 2.11 -3.26 -17.07
CA THR A 334 2.73 -3.29 -18.39
C THR A 334 3.94 -4.20 -18.31
N ALA A 335 3.91 -5.33 -19.01
CA ALA A 335 4.99 -6.29 -19.10
C ALA A 335 6.21 -5.72 -19.83
N LEU A 336 6.89 -4.73 -19.22
CA LEU A 336 8.26 -4.33 -19.59
C LEU A 336 9.24 -5.52 -19.42
N ARG A 337 8.80 -6.58 -18.74
CA ARG A 337 9.55 -7.82 -18.52
C ARG A 337 9.96 -8.53 -19.81
N GLU A 338 9.22 -8.38 -20.91
CA GLU A 338 9.48 -9.16 -22.13
C GLU A 338 10.32 -8.41 -23.18
N ASP A 339 10.66 -7.13 -22.97
CA ASP A 339 11.39 -6.33 -23.98
C ASP A 339 12.44 -5.39 -23.35
N SER A 340 13.43 -5.99 -22.67
CA SER A 340 14.56 -5.25 -22.09
C SER A 340 15.34 -4.44 -23.13
N GLN A 341 15.40 -4.92 -24.38
CA GLN A 341 16.05 -4.22 -25.49
C GLN A 341 15.32 -2.92 -25.85
N ARG A 342 13.98 -2.94 -25.93
CA ARG A 342 13.19 -1.72 -26.13
C ARG A 342 13.31 -0.76 -24.95
N LEU A 343 13.36 -1.27 -23.72
CA LEU A 343 13.60 -0.45 -22.54
C LEU A 343 14.95 0.27 -22.63
N ALA A 344 16.03 -0.46 -22.91
CA ALA A 344 17.36 0.11 -23.09
C ALA A 344 17.43 1.12 -24.23
N HIS A 345 16.80 0.80 -25.37
CA HIS A 345 16.72 1.69 -26.53
C HIS A 345 16.03 3.01 -26.19
N ARG A 346 14.85 2.97 -25.53
CA ARG A 346 14.10 4.19 -25.17
C ARG A 346 14.76 4.99 -24.06
N LEU A 347 15.43 4.32 -23.11
CA LEU A 347 16.19 5.00 -22.06
C LEU A 347 17.55 5.52 -22.55
N ASN A 348 17.94 5.16 -23.78
CA ASN A 348 19.21 5.51 -24.43
C ASN A 348 20.44 4.96 -23.68
N ALA A 349 20.33 3.74 -23.13
CA ALA A 349 21.43 2.81 -22.81
C ALA A 349 20.89 1.65 -21.94
N ASP A 350 21.54 0.51 -22.05
CA ASP A 350 21.43 -0.60 -21.11
C ASP A 350 21.87 -0.19 -19.70
N VAL A 351 21.41 -0.91 -18.67
CA VAL A 351 21.86 -0.74 -17.28
C VAL A 351 22.54 -2.03 -16.86
N ASP A 352 23.86 -2.06 -16.96
CA ASP A 352 24.67 -3.22 -16.57
C ASP A 352 25.10 -3.15 -15.10
N HIS A 353 25.09 -1.93 -14.53
CA HIS A 353 25.51 -1.69 -13.17
C HIS A 353 24.49 -0.86 -12.40
N LEU A 354 23.73 -1.53 -11.53
CA LEU A 354 22.83 -0.90 -10.57
C LEU A 354 23.52 -0.73 -9.21
N LEU A 355 23.54 0.50 -8.71
CA LEU A 355 23.92 0.87 -7.35
C LEU A 355 22.69 1.44 -6.65
N LEU A 356 22.26 0.81 -5.57
CA LEU A 356 21.14 1.27 -4.76
C LEU A 356 21.66 1.69 -3.40
N ASP A 357 21.53 2.97 -3.09
CA ASP A 357 21.76 3.49 -1.74
C ASP A 357 20.47 3.37 -0.92
N GLU A 358 20.61 2.96 0.33
CA GLU A 358 19.50 2.83 1.28
C GLU A 358 18.38 1.85 0.89
N PHE A 359 18.67 0.55 0.74
CA PHE A 359 17.59 -0.46 0.71
C PHE A 359 16.93 -0.56 2.09
N GLN A 360 15.73 0.00 2.25
CA GLN A 360 14.85 -0.27 3.40
C GLN A 360 13.77 -1.26 2.97
N ASP A 361 13.62 -2.34 3.72
CA ASP A 361 12.49 -3.26 3.56
C ASP A 361 11.26 -2.56 4.15
N THR A 362 10.48 -1.89 3.31
CA THR A 362 9.29 -1.13 3.72
C THR A 362 8.02 -1.98 3.71
N SER A 363 8.11 -3.31 3.53
CA SER A 363 6.94 -4.18 3.72
C SER A 363 6.68 -4.35 5.22
N PRO A 364 5.59 -3.81 5.78
CA PRO A 364 5.12 -4.32 7.05
C PRO A 364 4.54 -5.70 6.75
N LEU A 365 5.25 -6.75 7.19
CA LEU A 365 4.66 -8.08 7.31
C LEU A 365 3.46 -8.05 8.27
#